data_AF-A0A418CW78-F1
#
_entry.id   AF-A0A418CW78-F1
#
_cell.length_a   1.000
_cell.length_b   1.000
_cell.length_c   1.000
_cell.angle_alpha   90.00
_cell.angle_beta   90.00
_cell.angle_gamma   90.00
#
_symmetry.space_group_name_H-M   'P 1'
#
loop_
_entity.id
_entity.type
_entity.pdbx_description
1 polymer ?
#
loop_
_entity_poly.entity_id
_entity_poly.type
_entity_poly.pdbx_seq_one_letter_code
_entity_poly.pdbx_strand_id
1 'polypeptide(L)'
;MKTLPWLLASIAAALGNINAIHDGSAASPREPDIDTVPAGVKCSKVRKCDDHNVCVVVCDRGTVAIAPWADRALALQRKLAYTHSLCEAQLPGTHNSAITIVDLFSLTDQLRLGARLLELDVHWVDNDLRIAHCGGFESPMLDELISWFNKVAKRLGIEIEWDSETVGCSPSLSSIPAHSQRPVQAALDEIAAWLHQPENAHEFLLIYFDDEANLLKWHKVERLLDAIKSAFPIEEILRPNDVTGPWPTFDALLAQGIRVAFLSASNYSPVGDDLLFYKQSLCSWQEPDLPFAPYPDCRFDKSPLSTLTSKGVLFRPETSEIQYGLLNAMGHLGPNVHLIDEAELPKLLECNVNIPSPDNVTPQRMEAMVWSFAPSEPTAVGPLHCTAMMRQSPRWTSRPCAATADMAIACKATENATWIVVSDSQDNACPMGFAKTVPTNGYENRLLHDALLLVAAENKPSVGVWVPVPDVVMSQVYGRGQQQGMRGEVYDSRVQSLVGSTITT
;
A
#
# COMPACT_ATOMS: atom_id res chain seq x y z
N MET A 1 -4.52 6.33 53.02
CA MET A 1 -3.95 5.46 51.97
C MET A 1 -3.23 4.29 52.65
N LYS A 2 -3.89 3.13 52.80
CA LYS A 2 -3.34 1.93 53.48
C LYS A 2 -3.78 0.64 52.75
N THR A 3 -3.64 0.59 51.43
CA THR A 3 -4.05 -0.57 50.62
C THR A 3 -3.00 -1.05 49.60
N LEU A 4 -1.88 -0.34 49.47
CA LEU A 4 -0.79 -0.71 48.55
C LEU A 4 0.05 -1.96 48.97
N PRO A 5 0.18 -2.36 50.25
CA PRO A 5 1.01 -3.51 50.61
C PRO A 5 0.41 -4.89 50.29
N TRP A 6 -0.90 -5.01 50.08
CA TRP A 6 -1.58 -6.30 49.85
C TRP A 6 -1.54 -6.75 48.37
N LEU A 7 -1.49 -5.80 47.44
CA LEU A 7 -1.44 -6.10 46.00
C LEU A 7 -0.07 -6.68 45.59
N LEU A 8 1.01 -6.19 46.20
CA LEU A 8 2.38 -6.67 45.96
C LEU A 8 2.63 -8.07 46.56
N ALA A 9 2.01 -8.40 47.70
CA ALA A 9 2.09 -9.73 48.30
C ALA A 9 1.34 -10.80 47.47
N SER A 10 0.28 -10.41 46.77
CA SER A 10 -0.52 -11.33 45.93
C SER A 10 0.19 -11.68 44.61
N ILE A 11 0.96 -10.73 44.06
CA ILE A 11 1.77 -10.95 42.85
C ILE A 11 3.02 -11.79 43.15
N ALA A 12 3.65 -11.61 44.31
CA ALA A 12 4.77 -12.44 44.75
C ALA A 12 4.34 -13.89 45.04
N ALA A 13 3.12 -14.12 45.55
CA ALA A 13 2.57 -15.46 45.74
C ALA A 13 2.19 -16.16 44.42
N ALA A 14 1.81 -15.40 43.39
CA ALA A 14 1.55 -15.92 42.03
C ALA A 14 2.84 -16.28 41.27
N LEU A 15 3.95 -15.56 41.54
CA LEU A 15 5.26 -15.83 40.94
C LEU A 15 6.10 -16.86 41.72
N GLY A 16 5.84 -17.04 43.02
CA GLY A 16 6.59 -17.96 43.89
C GLY A 16 6.19 -19.44 43.78
N ASN A 17 5.10 -19.77 43.09
CA ASN A 17 4.53 -21.13 43.05
C ASN A 17 4.85 -21.95 41.78
N ILE A 18 5.78 -21.48 40.92
CA ILE A 18 6.15 -22.22 39.69
C ILE A 18 7.33 -23.19 39.93
N ASN A 19 8.00 -23.15 41.09
CA ASN A 19 9.10 -24.05 41.39
C ASN A 19 8.69 -25.23 42.28
N ALA A 20 7.89 -26.14 41.73
CA ALA A 20 7.86 -27.54 42.15
C ALA A 20 7.03 -28.38 41.17
N ILE A 21 7.70 -29.17 40.33
CA ILE A 21 7.46 -30.62 40.12
C ILE A 21 8.66 -31.17 39.32
N HIS A 22 9.28 -32.18 39.92
CA HIS A 22 10.43 -32.94 39.44
C HIS A 22 10.05 -33.99 38.39
N ASP A 23 11.06 -34.36 37.60
CA ASP A 23 11.35 -35.68 37.02
C ASP A 23 10.43 -36.30 35.96
N GLY A 24 11.01 -36.42 34.75
CA GLY A 24 11.01 -37.67 33.99
C GLY A 24 9.84 -37.94 33.05
N SER A 25 10.18 -38.12 31.77
CA SER A 25 9.44 -38.82 30.72
C SER A 25 8.50 -38.01 29.81
N ALA A 26 8.66 -38.31 28.52
CA ALA A 26 7.93 -37.86 27.34
C ALA A 26 8.19 -36.41 26.90
N ALA A 27 8.91 -36.26 25.78
CA ALA A 27 8.80 -35.06 24.96
C ALA A 27 7.32 -34.85 24.64
N SER A 28 6.73 -33.78 25.19
CA SER A 28 5.41 -33.31 24.76
C SER A 28 5.42 -33.21 23.23
N PRO A 29 4.35 -33.60 22.52
CA PRO A 29 4.24 -33.31 21.10
C PRO A 29 4.53 -31.82 20.92
N ARG A 30 5.48 -31.46 20.05
CA ARG A 30 5.64 -30.06 19.64
C ARG A 30 4.27 -29.60 19.17
N GLU A 31 3.75 -28.52 19.74
CA GLU A 31 2.58 -27.85 19.18
C GLU A 31 2.85 -27.56 17.70
N PRO A 32 1.85 -27.76 16.82
CA PRO A 32 2.02 -27.48 15.40
C PRO A 32 2.36 -25.99 15.22
N ASP A 33 3.31 -25.69 14.32
CA ASP A 33 3.67 -24.32 13.99
C ASP A 33 2.41 -23.56 13.52
N ILE A 34 2.24 -22.31 13.99
CA ILE A 34 1.06 -21.50 13.66
C ILE A 34 1.16 -21.04 12.20
N ASP A 35 0.15 -21.35 11.39
CA ASP A 35 0.03 -20.89 10.01
C ASP A 35 -0.56 -19.50 9.97
N THR A 36 0.29 -18.49 9.70
CA THR A 36 -0.11 -17.08 9.68
C THR A 36 -0.53 -16.63 8.28
N VAL A 37 -0.42 -17.49 7.26
CA VAL A 37 -0.81 -17.12 5.89
C VAL A 37 -2.33 -16.94 5.81
N PRO A 38 -2.84 -15.77 5.37
CA PRO A 38 -4.28 -15.53 5.32
C PRO A 38 -5.03 -16.53 4.43
N ALA A 39 -6.28 -16.79 4.78
CA ALA A 39 -7.11 -17.72 4.02
C ALA A 39 -7.24 -17.28 2.55
N GLY A 40 -7.08 -18.23 1.62
CA GLY A 40 -7.19 -17.97 0.18
C GLY A 40 -5.92 -17.42 -0.48
N VAL A 41 -4.86 -17.12 0.29
CA VAL A 41 -3.57 -16.69 -0.25
C VAL A 41 -2.79 -17.89 -0.78
N LYS A 42 -2.28 -17.77 -2.00
CA LYS A 42 -1.42 -18.76 -2.63
C LYS A 42 0.03 -18.27 -2.61
N CYS A 43 0.91 -19.02 -1.98
CA CYS A 43 2.34 -18.74 -1.93
C CYS A 43 3.14 -20.01 -1.60
N SER A 44 4.46 -19.95 -1.73
CA SER A 44 5.32 -21.01 -1.22
C SER A 44 5.47 -20.83 0.28
N LYS A 45 5.00 -21.78 1.09
CA LYS A 45 5.03 -21.64 2.56
C LYS A 45 6.39 -22.04 3.12
N VAL A 46 6.94 -21.23 4.02
CA VAL A 46 8.20 -21.50 4.72
C VAL A 46 8.04 -21.34 6.22
N ARG A 47 8.82 -22.12 6.95
CA ARG A 47 8.89 -22.07 8.41
C ARG A 47 9.90 -21.00 8.85
N LYS A 48 9.47 -20.03 9.64
CA LYS A 48 10.34 -19.00 10.24
C LYS A 48 10.31 -19.14 11.75
N CYS A 49 11.47 -19.00 12.38
CA CYS A 49 11.63 -19.17 13.82
C CYS A 49 12.40 -17.99 14.39
N ASP A 50 12.10 -17.63 15.63
CA ASP A 50 12.93 -16.73 16.42
C ASP A 50 14.12 -17.47 17.07
N ASP A 51 14.94 -16.72 17.82
CA ASP A 51 16.10 -17.25 18.55
C ASP A 51 15.74 -18.23 19.68
N HIS A 52 14.47 -18.27 20.09
CA HIS A 52 13.93 -19.22 21.07
C HIS A 52 13.28 -20.44 20.41
N ASN A 53 13.41 -20.58 19.08
CA ASN A 53 12.84 -21.66 18.28
C ASN A 53 11.30 -21.73 18.39
N VAL A 54 10.65 -20.60 18.65
CA VAL A 54 9.21 -20.39 18.43
C VAL A 54 9.00 -20.09 16.95
N CYS A 55 8.15 -20.87 16.28
CA CYS A 55 8.09 -20.85 14.84
C CYS A 55 6.67 -20.66 14.31
N VAL A 56 6.60 -20.02 13.15
CA VAL A 56 5.38 -19.81 12.37
C VAL A 56 5.59 -20.22 10.93
N VAL A 57 4.49 -20.40 10.20
CA VAL A 57 4.49 -20.62 8.76
C VAL A 57 4.03 -19.34 8.07
N VAL A 58 4.89 -18.82 7.19
CA VAL A 58 4.67 -17.58 6.40
C VAL A 58 4.84 -17.87 4.92
N CYS A 59 4.51 -16.90 4.07
CA CYS A 59 4.88 -16.94 2.67
C CYS A 59 6.38 -16.68 2.50
N ASP A 60 7.04 -17.45 1.63
CA ASP A 60 8.39 -17.15 1.21
C ASP A 60 8.40 -15.85 0.40
N ARG A 61 9.46 -15.08 0.56
CA ARG A 61 9.52 -13.71 0.05
C ARG A 61 9.39 -13.70 -1.47
N GLY A 62 8.49 -12.88 -2.00
CA GLY A 62 8.25 -12.79 -3.43
C GLY A 62 7.43 -13.95 -3.99
N THR A 63 6.82 -14.81 -3.18
CA THR A 63 6.07 -15.98 -3.71
C THR A 63 4.55 -15.81 -3.67
N VAL A 64 4.04 -14.68 -3.18
CA VAL A 64 2.60 -14.42 -3.12
C VAL A 64 2.05 -14.25 -4.53
N ALA A 65 1.00 -15.00 -4.84
CA ALA A 65 0.34 -14.95 -6.13
C ALA A 65 -0.96 -14.14 -6.07
N ILE A 66 -1.14 -13.26 -7.05
CA ILE A 66 -2.40 -12.60 -7.38
C ILE A 66 -3.00 -13.22 -8.64
N ALA A 67 -4.33 -13.12 -8.80
CA ALA A 67 -4.96 -13.60 -10.02
C ALA A 67 -4.43 -12.82 -11.25
N PRO A 68 -4.06 -13.52 -12.35
CA PRO A 68 -3.47 -12.85 -13.52
C PRO A 68 -4.34 -11.78 -14.19
N TRP A 69 -5.67 -11.86 -14.02
CA TRP A 69 -6.57 -10.82 -14.53
C TRP A 69 -6.43 -9.52 -13.71
N ALA A 70 -6.30 -9.64 -12.40
CA ALA A 70 -6.21 -8.50 -11.49
C ALA A 70 -4.87 -7.80 -11.58
N ASP A 71 -3.77 -8.57 -11.63
CA ASP A 71 -2.43 -8.02 -11.89
C ASP A 71 -2.40 -7.13 -13.14
N ARG A 72 -2.92 -7.66 -14.26
CA ARG A 72 -3.00 -6.89 -15.51
C ARG A 72 -3.96 -5.70 -15.43
N ALA A 73 -5.09 -5.84 -14.74
CA ALA A 73 -6.04 -4.73 -14.57
C ALA A 73 -5.45 -3.60 -13.71
N LEU A 74 -4.72 -3.94 -12.63
CA LEU A 74 -3.98 -2.96 -11.81
C LEU A 74 -2.85 -2.31 -12.61
N ALA A 75 -2.11 -3.07 -13.43
CA ALA A 75 -1.09 -2.54 -14.32
C ALA A 75 -1.66 -1.57 -15.37
N LEU A 76 -2.83 -1.87 -15.93
CA LEU A 76 -3.56 -0.95 -16.81
C LEU A 76 -3.95 0.34 -16.08
N GLN A 77 -4.61 0.22 -14.93
CA GLN A 77 -5.04 1.37 -14.13
C GLN A 77 -3.87 2.27 -13.75
N ARG A 78 -2.74 1.67 -13.36
CA ARG A 78 -1.52 2.40 -13.04
C ARG A 78 -0.99 3.21 -14.23
N LYS A 79 -0.94 2.62 -15.43
CA LYS A 79 -0.56 3.35 -16.65
C LYS A 79 -1.51 4.49 -16.97
N LEU A 80 -2.80 4.35 -16.69
CA LEU A 80 -3.78 5.41 -16.86
C LEU A 80 -3.64 6.50 -15.78
N ALA A 81 -3.30 6.12 -14.55
CA ALA A 81 -3.05 7.06 -13.45
C ALA A 81 -1.76 7.86 -13.65
N TYR A 82 -0.74 7.30 -14.33
CA TYR A 82 0.55 7.96 -14.56
C TYR A 82 0.51 9.17 -15.49
N THR A 83 -0.61 9.39 -16.18
CA THR A 83 -0.84 10.64 -16.91
C THR A 83 -1.06 11.83 -15.97
N HIS A 84 -1.22 11.59 -14.67
CA HIS A 84 -1.44 12.60 -13.63
C HIS A 84 -0.22 12.78 -12.72
N SER A 85 -0.22 13.87 -11.96
CA SER A 85 0.73 14.13 -10.88
C SER A 85 0.36 13.35 -9.62
N LEU A 86 1.24 13.30 -8.61
CA LEU A 86 0.93 12.73 -7.28
C LEU A 86 -0.34 13.30 -6.67
N CYS A 87 -0.59 14.59 -6.83
CA CYS A 87 -1.72 15.25 -6.21
C CYS A 87 -3.08 14.81 -6.82
N GLU A 88 -3.07 14.11 -7.94
CA GLU A 88 -4.28 13.78 -8.72
C GLU A 88 -4.37 12.29 -9.09
N ALA A 89 -3.26 11.56 -9.12
CA ALA A 89 -3.24 10.15 -9.43
C ALA A 89 -3.92 9.33 -8.32
N GLN A 90 -4.56 8.23 -8.73
CA GLN A 90 -5.10 7.21 -7.85
C GLN A 90 -4.23 5.96 -7.92
N LEU A 91 -3.55 5.62 -6.83
CA LEU A 91 -2.58 4.52 -6.75
C LEU A 91 -2.80 3.70 -5.47
N PRO A 92 -2.68 2.37 -5.51
CA PRO A 92 -2.67 1.56 -4.29
C PRO A 92 -1.51 1.91 -3.36
N GLY A 93 -1.79 2.09 -2.07
CA GLY A 93 -0.78 2.23 -1.01
C GLY A 93 -0.86 1.08 -0.01
N THR A 94 0.12 1.03 0.88
CA THR A 94 0.14 0.16 2.07
C THR A 94 0.31 1.02 3.31
N HIS A 95 -0.21 0.54 4.43
CA HIS A 95 0.15 1.04 5.76
C HIS A 95 0.96 -0.05 6.46
N ASN A 96 1.99 0.32 7.24
CA ASN A 96 2.76 -0.62 8.07
C ASN A 96 3.51 -1.75 7.31
N SER A 97 4.09 -1.46 6.15
CA SER A 97 4.51 -2.46 5.15
C SER A 97 5.54 -3.51 5.62
N ALA A 98 6.29 -3.29 6.71
CA ALA A 98 7.38 -4.19 7.12
C ALA A 98 7.58 -4.28 8.65
N ILE A 99 6.48 -4.17 9.41
CA ILE A 99 6.52 -4.00 10.86
C ILE A 99 6.67 -5.31 11.66
N THR A 100 6.38 -6.46 11.06
CA THR A 100 6.34 -7.73 11.79
C THR A 100 7.51 -8.64 11.40
N ILE A 101 8.07 -9.39 12.35
CA ILE A 101 9.15 -10.38 12.13
C ILE A 101 8.75 -11.46 11.11
N VAL A 102 7.45 -11.62 10.91
CA VAL A 102 6.86 -12.57 9.98
C VAL A 102 6.64 -11.99 8.59
N ASP A 103 6.83 -10.66 8.39
CA ASP A 103 6.61 -9.91 7.13
C ASP A 103 5.49 -10.60 6.34
N LEU A 104 4.23 -10.53 6.83
CA LEU A 104 3.10 -11.36 6.36
C LEU A 104 3.19 -11.58 4.85
N PHE A 105 3.46 -10.49 4.12
CA PHE A 105 4.09 -10.50 2.80
C PHE A 105 5.32 -9.57 2.76
N SER A 106 6.33 -9.92 1.97
CA SER A 106 7.52 -9.08 1.81
C SER A 106 7.21 -7.78 1.05
N LEU A 107 8.13 -6.81 1.08
CA LEU A 107 7.98 -5.57 0.30
C LEU A 107 7.91 -5.89 -1.20
N THR A 108 8.70 -6.86 -1.66
CA THR A 108 8.61 -7.40 -3.04
C THR A 108 7.22 -7.94 -3.36
N ASP A 109 6.61 -8.69 -2.45
CA ASP A 109 5.25 -9.21 -2.64
C ASP A 109 4.24 -8.06 -2.74
N GLN A 110 4.27 -7.08 -1.84
CA GLN A 110 3.35 -5.94 -1.87
C GLN A 110 3.46 -5.13 -3.17
N LEU A 111 4.68 -4.91 -3.66
CA LEU A 111 4.94 -4.26 -4.95
C LEU A 111 4.41 -5.09 -6.14
N ARG A 112 4.56 -6.43 -6.08
CA ARG A 112 4.01 -7.37 -7.09
C ARG A 112 2.49 -7.43 -7.06
N LEU A 113 1.87 -7.31 -5.89
CA LEU A 113 0.42 -7.27 -5.76
C LEU A 113 -0.16 -5.95 -6.32
N GLY A 114 0.62 -4.88 -6.34
CA GLY A 114 0.30 -3.63 -7.05
C GLY A 114 0.51 -2.33 -6.29
N ALA A 115 0.99 -2.38 -5.04
CA ALA A 115 1.27 -1.19 -4.23
C ALA A 115 2.31 -0.29 -4.90
N ARG A 116 2.11 1.03 -4.86
CA ARG A 116 3.05 2.04 -5.39
C ARG A 116 3.40 3.14 -4.39
N LEU A 117 2.72 3.17 -3.25
CA LEU A 117 3.21 3.78 -2.03
C LEU A 117 3.50 2.67 -1.01
N LEU A 118 4.69 2.69 -0.44
CA LEU A 118 5.08 1.84 0.69
C LEU A 118 5.37 2.70 1.91
N GLU A 119 4.69 2.42 3.01
CA GLU A 119 4.95 3.04 4.32
C GLU A 119 5.89 2.18 5.16
N LEU A 120 6.93 2.80 5.71
CA LEU A 120 7.95 2.18 6.54
C LEU A 120 8.14 2.99 7.82
N ASP A 121 7.81 2.41 8.97
CA ASP A 121 7.94 3.03 10.30
C ASP A 121 9.40 3.02 10.74
N VAL A 122 10.10 4.14 10.55
CA VAL A 122 11.55 4.18 10.75
C VAL A 122 11.90 4.74 12.12
N HIS A 123 12.56 3.92 12.92
CA HIS A 123 13.06 4.31 14.23
C HIS A 123 14.54 3.97 14.41
N TRP A 124 15.20 4.75 15.25
CA TRP A 124 16.55 4.45 15.72
C TRP A 124 16.48 3.54 16.94
N VAL A 125 16.79 2.26 16.76
CA VAL A 125 16.75 1.26 17.83
C VAL A 125 17.88 0.25 17.66
N ASP A 126 18.49 -0.16 18.77
CA ASP A 126 19.59 -1.14 18.78
C ASP A 126 20.77 -0.68 17.88
N ASN A 127 21.10 0.62 17.96
CA ASN A 127 22.22 1.26 17.27
C ASN A 127 22.15 1.21 15.72
N ASP A 128 20.95 1.01 15.16
CA ASP A 128 20.67 1.05 13.73
C ASP A 128 19.32 1.73 13.44
N LEU A 129 19.12 2.13 12.18
CA LEU A 129 17.80 2.49 11.68
C LEU A 129 17.05 1.20 11.33
N ARG A 130 15.91 1.00 11.98
CA ARG A 130 15.10 -0.21 11.84
C ARG A 130 13.66 0.15 11.54
N ILE A 131 12.98 -0.77 10.86
CA ILE A 131 11.56 -0.72 10.64
C ILE A 131 10.88 -1.43 11.79
N ALA A 132 10.07 -0.70 12.54
CA ALA A 132 9.34 -1.23 13.67
C ALA A 132 8.16 -0.32 14.00
N HIS A 133 7.02 -0.89 14.38
CA HIS A 133 5.96 -0.07 14.97
C HIS A 133 6.37 0.27 16.41
N CYS A 134 6.87 1.49 16.62
CA CYS A 134 7.11 2.04 17.94
C CYS A 134 6.01 3.07 18.24
N GLY A 135 5.53 3.15 19.49
CA GLY A 135 4.52 4.15 19.88
C GLY A 135 3.07 3.67 19.79
N GLY A 136 2.14 4.61 20.05
CA GLY A 136 0.68 4.38 20.09
C GLY A 136 0.05 4.27 21.50
N PHE A 137 0.84 4.42 22.57
CA PHE A 137 0.34 4.44 23.94
C PHE A 137 0.43 5.84 24.52
N GLU A 138 -0.51 6.72 24.17
CA GLU A 138 -0.70 7.99 24.88
C GLU A 138 -1.21 7.69 26.31
N SER A 139 -0.30 7.38 27.21
CA SER A 139 -0.57 7.27 28.63
C SER A 139 0.22 8.36 29.35
N PRO A 140 -0.43 9.39 29.90
CA PRO A 140 0.22 10.44 30.69
C PRO A 140 1.08 9.88 31.85
N MET A 141 0.73 8.67 32.31
CA MET A 141 1.46 7.95 33.37
C MET A 141 2.79 7.34 32.87
N LEU A 142 2.86 6.86 31.62
CA LEU A 142 4.13 6.40 31.03
C LEU A 142 5.03 7.58 30.69
N ASP A 143 4.49 8.67 30.16
CA ASP A 143 5.25 9.88 29.82
C ASP A 143 5.93 10.50 31.06
N GLU A 144 5.23 10.52 32.20
CA GLU A 144 5.76 11.03 33.46
C GLU A 144 6.88 10.14 34.02
N LEU A 145 6.74 8.81 33.89
CA LEU A 145 7.75 7.83 34.30
C LEU A 145 9.01 7.94 33.43
N ILE A 146 8.86 8.05 32.11
CA ILE A 146 9.97 8.16 31.14
C ILE A 146 10.71 9.49 31.30
N SER A 147 9.97 10.59 31.47
CA SER A 147 10.51 11.92 31.81
C SER A 147 11.39 11.89 33.06
N TRP A 148 11.00 11.10 34.06
CA TRP A 148 11.78 10.94 35.28
C TRP A 148 13.07 10.14 35.05
N PHE A 149 13.01 9.01 34.34
CA PHE A 149 14.20 8.19 34.03
C PHE A 149 15.23 8.96 33.17
N ASN A 150 14.77 9.69 32.16
CA ASN A 150 15.65 10.50 31.30
C ASN A 150 16.35 11.62 32.08
N LYS A 151 15.69 12.23 33.07
CA LYS A 151 16.31 13.21 33.97
C LYS A 151 17.40 12.59 34.85
N VAL A 152 17.21 11.36 35.30
CA VAL A 152 18.22 10.63 36.10
C VAL A 152 19.42 10.26 35.24
N ALA A 153 19.21 9.74 34.03
CA ALA A 153 20.27 9.34 33.12
C ALA A 153 21.14 10.51 32.64
N LYS A 154 20.51 11.65 32.29
CA LYS A 154 21.22 12.88 31.94
C LYS A 154 22.10 13.39 33.08
N ARG A 155 21.72 13.14 34.34
CA ARG A 155 22.49 13.50 35.53
C ARG A 155 23.68 12.56 35.79
N LEU A 156 23.68 11.39 35.16
CA LEU A 156 24.74 10.38 35.21
C LEU A 156 25.69 10.44 33.99
N GLY A 157 25.49 11.40 33.06
CA GLY A 157 26.31 11.53 31.86
C GLY A 157 26.07 10.45 30.80
N ILE A 158 24.93 9.76 30.89
CA ILE A 158 24.50 8.74 29.92
C ILE A 158 23.44 9.39 29.05
N GLU A 159 23.72 9.54 27.75
CA GLU A 159 22.67 9.84 26.77
C GLU A 159 21.91 8.55 26.50
N ILE A 160 20.66 8.51 26.94
CA ILE A 160 19.74 7.41 26.62
C ILE A 160 18.89 7.89 25.43
N GLU A 161 19.04 7.21 24.30
CA GLU A 161 18.19 7.35 23.12
C GLU A 161 16.88 6.54 23.35
N TRP A 162 16.05 7.01 24.30
CA TRP A 162 14.80 6.36 24.70
C TRP A 162 13.76 7.42 25.11
N ASP A 163 12.62 7.44 24.45
CA ASP A 163 11.47 8.31 24.71
C ASP A 163 10.13 7.57 24.57
N SER A 164 9.02 8.27 24.82
CA SER A 164 7.65 7.73 24.71
C SER A 164 7.34 7.15 23.32
N GLU A 165 7.96 7.70 22.27
CA GLU A 165 7.82 7.23 20.89
C GLU A 165 8.52 5.87 20.67
N THR A 166 9.64 5.61 21.38
CA THR A 166 10.32 4.30 21.34
C THR A 166 9.71 3.23 22.26
N VAL A 167 8.70 3.59 23.06
CA VAL A 167 7.90 2.62 23.85
C VAL A 167 7.10 1.76 22.88
N GLY A 168 7.25 0.44 22.97
CA GLY A 168 6.74 -0.47 21.95
C GLY A 168 7.83 -1.13 21.12
N CYS A 169 9.03 -0.55 21.12
CA CYS A 169 10.25 -1.14 20.56
C CYS A 169 11.25 -1.55 21.64
N SER A 170 11.32 -0.81 22.76
CA SER A 170 12.06 -1.22 23.96
C SER A 170 11.34 -0.78 25.25
N PRO A 171 10.79 -1.68 26.08
CA PRO A 171 10.52 -3.07 25.76
C PRO A 171 9.56 -3.15 24.56
N SER A 172 9.75 -4.17 23.72
CA SER A 172 8.89 -4.38 22.57
C SER A 172 7.48 -4.78 23.00
N LEU A 173 6.45 -4.10 22.47
CA LEU A 173 5.04 -4.46 22.66
C LEU A 173 4.51 -5.30 21.50
N SER A 174 5.22 -5.31 20.36
CA SER A 174 4.96 -6.22 19.23
C SER A 174 5.48 -7.64 19.46
N SER A 175 6.05 -7.93 20.64
CA SER A 175 6.73 -9.19 20.98
C SER A 175 7.96 -9.52 20.12
N ILE A 176 8.40 -8.59 19.26
CA ILE A 176 9.60 -8.72 18.44
C ILE A 176 10.73 -7.95 19.13
N PRO A 177 11.81 -8.59 19.57
CA PRO A 177 12.93 -7.89 20.18
C PRO A 177 13.48 -6.80 19.26
N ALA A 178 13.85 -5.64 19.80
CA ALA A 178 14.37 -4.51 19.03
C ALA A 178 15.48 -4.88 18.02
N HIS A 179 16.40 -5.75 18.42
CA HIS A 179 17.52 -6.21 17.58
C HIS A 179 17.08 -7.13 16.42
N SER A 180 15.91 -7.76 16.55
CA SER A 180 15.29 -8.61 15.54
C SER A 180 14.43 -7.81 14.54
N GLN A 181 14.20 -6.52 14.81
CA GLN A 181 13.49 -5.64 13.88
C GLN A 181 14.30 -5.42 12.60
N ARG A 182 13.63 -5.32 11.47
CA ARG A 182 14.30 -5.30 10.17
C ARG A 182 15.12 -4.01 9.97
N PRO A 183 16.40 -4.08 9.56
CA PRO A 183 17.16 -2.88 9.23
C PRO A 183 16.60 -2.13 8.00
N VAL A 184 16.61 -0.80 8.04
CA VAL A 184 16.15 0.05 6.92
C VAL A 184 16.94 -0.23 5.64
N GLN A 185 18.27 -0.42 5.73
CA GLN A 185 19.10 -0.76 4.57
C GLN A 185 18.58 -2.01 3.85
N ALA A 186 18.27 -3.07 4.60
CA ALA A 186 17.77 -4.32 4.02
C ALA A 186 16.38 -4.19 3.38
N ALA A 187 15.57 -3.21 3.80
CA ALA A 187 14.31 -2.88 3.15
C ALA A 187 14.51 -2.12 1.85
N LEU A 188 15.37 -1.10 1.87
CA LEU A 188 15.71 -0.32 0.69
C LEU A 188 16.38 -1.18 -0.38
N ASP A 189 17.29 -2.08 0.00
CA ASP A 189 17.94 -3.02 -0.92
C ASP A 189 16.93 -3.96 -1.60
N GLU A 190 15.91 -4.44 -0.86
CA GLU A 190 14.84 -5.26 -1.45
C GLU A 190 14.00 -4.46 -2.46
N ILE A 191 13.60 -3.24 -2.09
CA ILE A 191 12.80 -2.36 -2.95
C ILE A 191 13.59 -2.02 -4.22
N ALA A 192 14.85 -1.62 -4.08
CA ALA A 192 15.74 -1.31 -5.21
C ALA A 192 15.92 -2.53 -6.12
N ALA A 193 16.18 -3.71 -5.55
CA ALA A 193 16.33 -4.95 -6.32
C ALA A 193 15.07 -5.30 -7.13
N TRP A 194 13.87 -5.01 -6.61
CA TRP A 194 12.63 -5.13 -7.38
C TRP A 194 12.52 -4.05 -8.46
N LEU A 195 12.74 -2.78 -8.11
CA LEU A 195 12.59 -1.65 -9.04
C LEU A 195 13.54 -1.78 -10.23
N HIS A 196 14.77 -2.23 -10.04
CA HIS A 196 15.77 -2.37 -11.09
C HIS A 196 15.61 -3.61 -11.98
N GLN A 197 14.59 -4.44 -11.76
CA GLN A 197 14.28 -5.52 -12.70
C GLN A 197 13.80 -4.96 -14.05
N PRO A 198 14.20 -5.56 -15.19
CA PRO A 198 13.82 -5.09 -16.53
C PRO A 198 12.31 -4.99 -16.76
N GLU A 199 11.53 -5.91 -16.20
CA GLU A 199 10.07 -5.92 -16.28
C GLU A 199 9.43 -4.72 -15.57
N ASN A 200 10.12 -4.13 -14.59
CA ASN A 200 9.64 -3.02 -13.78
C ASN A 200 10.15 -1.66 -14.29
N ALA A 201 10.83 -1.61 -15.44
CA ALA A 201 11.46 -0.39 -15.97
C ALA A 201 10.54 0.82 -16.13
N HIS A 202 9.22 0.62 -16.15
CA HIS A 202 8.20 1.66 -16.24
C HIS A 202 7.42 1.87 -14.93
N GLU A 203 7.98 1.44 -13.81
CA GLU A 203 7.38 1.60 -12.48
C GLU A 203 7.98 2.81 -11.77
N PHE A 204 7.11 3.52 -11.03
CA PHE A 204 7.47 4.61 -10.13
C PHE A 204 7.01 4.28 -8.71
N LEU A 205 7.88 4.51 -7.71
CA LEU A 205 7.60 4.23 -6.30
C LEU A 205 7.61 5.49 -5.43
N LEU A 206 6.67 5.55 -4.50
CA LEU A 206 6.66 6.48 -3.37
C LEU A 206 7.05 5.69 -2.13
N ILE A 207 8.17 6.02 -1.50
CA ILE A 207 8.58 5.41 -0.24
C ILE A 207 8.36 6.43 0.86
N TYR A 208 7.39 6.16 1.73
CA TYR A 208 7.02 7.01 2.84
C TYR A 208 7.62 6.47 4.13
N PHE A 209 8.48 7.25 4.77
CA PHE A 209 8.97 6.97 6.10
C PHE A 209 8.02 7.61 7.11
N ASP A 210 7.32 6.77 7.87
CA ASP A 210 6.61 7.22 9.05
C ASP A 210 7.62 7.34 10.19
N ASP A 211 8.31 8.48 10.19
CA ASP A 211 9.50 8.74 10.99
C ASP A 211 9.31 9.93 11.93
N GLU A 212 10.13 9.97 12.97
CA GLU A 212 9.96 10.91 14.06
C GLU A 212 11.01 12.01 14.12
N ALA A 213 10.65 13.14 14.73
CA ALA A 213 11.54 14.29 14.87
C ALA A 213 12.80 13.96 15.70
N ASN A 214 12.78 12.85 16.44
CA ASN A 214 13.92 12.36 17.22
C ASN A 214 15.11 11.96 16.33
N LEU A 215 14.93 11.52 15.08
CA LEU A 215 16.04 11.19 14.19
C LEU A 215 16.89 12.42 13.88
N LEU A 216 16.25 13.60 13.74
CA LEU A 216 16.97 14.87 13.58
C LEU A 216 17.72 15.24 14.86
N LYS A 217 17.04 15.14 16.01
CA LYS A 217 17.61 15.42 17.33
C LYS A 217 18.82 14.54 17.66
N TRP A 218 18.81 13.28 17.22
CA TRP A 218 19.87 12.30 17.46
C TRP A 218 20.88 12.22 16.31
N HIS A 219 20.81 13.14 15.34
CA HIS A 219 21.72 13.20 14.21
C HIS A 219 21.77 11.90 13.38
N LYS A 220 20.63 11.23 13.21
CA LYS A 220 20.51 9.98 12.43
C LYS A 220 19.95 10.18 11.03
N VAL A 221 19.47 11.38 10.69
CA VAL A 221 18.94 11.70 9.34
C VAL A 221 20.00 11.46 8.27
N GLU A 222 21.26 11.84 8.48
CA GLU A 222 22.33 11.57 7.50
C GLU A 222 22.50 10.07 7.22
N ARG A 223 22.36 9.22 8.24
CA ARG A 223 22.42 7.76 8.06
C ARG A 223 21.24 7.23 7.24
N LEU A 224 20.05 7.83 7.36
CA LEU A 224 18.90 7.50 6.51
C LEU A 224 19.19 7.90 5.05
N LEU A 225 19.71 9.12 4.83
CA LEU A 225 20.08 9.59 3.50
C LEU A 225 21.18 8.71 2.87
N ASP A 226 22.19 8.29 3.63
CA ASP A 226 23.24 7.38 3.18
C ASP A 226 22.66 6.02 2.79
N ALA A 227 21.71 5.49 3.55
CA ALA A 227 21.05 4.23 3.22
C ALA A 227 20.28 4.31 1.90
N ILE A 228 19.58 5.42 1.66
CA ILE A 228 18.89 5.71 0.39
C ILE A 228 19.90 5.76 -0.77
N LYS A 229 20.98 6.54 -0.61
CA LYS A 229 22.02 6.69 -1.64
C LYS A 229 22.79 5.40 -1.93
N SER A 230 22.87 4.50 -0.95
CA SER A 230 23.47 3.19 -1.13
C SER A 230 22.59 2.25 -1.96
N ALA A 231 21.26 2.38 -1.85
CA ALA A 231 20.31 1.50 -2.54
C ALA A 231 19.89 2.02 -3.92
N PHE A 232 19.80 3.34 -4.11
CA PHE A 232 19.27 3.97 -5.32
C PHE A 232 20.29 4.97 -5.91
N PRO A 233 20.59 4.90 -7.22
CA PRO A 233 21.31 5.96 -7.92
C PRO A 233 20.60 7.31 -7.76
N ILE A 234 21.35 8.39 -7.51
CA ILE A 234 20.79 9.73 -7.28
C ILE A 234 19.94 10.19 -8.46
N GLU A 235 20.35 9.86 -9.69
CA GLU A 235 19.69 10.27 -10.93
C GLU A 235 18.29 9.69 -11.14
N GLU A 236 17.92 8.61 -10.46
CA GLU A 236 16.56 8.06 -10.51
C GLU A 236 15.66 8.55 -9.37
N ILE A 237 16.19 9.35 -8.45
CA ILE A 237 15.45 9.90 -7.31
C ILE A 237 14.89 11.27 -7.68
N LEU A 238 13.58 11.45 -7.51
CA LEU A 238 12.97 12.78 -7.53
C LEU A 238 13.36 13.50 -6.24
N ARG A 239 14.05 14.64 -6.36
CA ARG A 239 14.49 15.42 -5.19
C ARG A 239 13.60 16.65 -4.97
N PRO A 240 13.47 17.15 -3.73
CA PRO A 240 12.71 18.37 -3.44
C PRO A 240 13.08 19.55 -4.32
N ASN A 241 14.38 19.78 -4.53
CA ASN A 241 14.88 20.91 -5.33
C ASN A 241 14.60 20.79 -6.84
N ASP A 242 14.26 19.59 -7.33
CA ASP A 242 13.91 19.38 -8.74
C ASP A 242 12.47 19.83 -9.04
N VAL A 243 11.64 20.07 -8.01
CA VAL A 243 10.24 20.48 -8.14
C VAL A 243 10.09 21.98 -7.87
N THR A 244 10.04 22.78 -8.93
CA THR A 244 9.94 24.25 -8.85
C THR A 244 8.54 24.81 -9.16
N GLY A 245 7.53 23.94 -9.21
CA GLY A 245 6.15 24.26 -9.56
C GLY A 245 5.18 23.14 -9.18
N PRO A 246 4.07 22.95 -9.92
CA PRO A 246 3.21 21.78 -9.75
C PRO A 246 4.02 20.49 -9.85
N TRP A 247 3.62 19.47 -9.09
CA TRP A 247 4.28 18.17 -9.18
C TRP A 247 4.17 17.62 -10.62
N PRO A 248 5.26 17.12 -11.22
CA PRO A 248 5.22 16.53 -12.55
C PRO A 248 4.31 15.30 -12.60
N THR A 249 3.85 14.95 -13.80
CA THR A 249 3.16 13.67 -14.01
C THR A 249 4.15 12.52 -13.88
N PHE A 250 3.69 11.34 -13.46
CA PHE A 250 4.56 10.16 -13.38
C PHE A 250 5.17 9.80 -14.74
N ASP A 251 4.41 9.93 -15.83
CA ASP A 251 4.95 9.72 -17.19
C ASP A 251 6.11 10.69 -17.51
N ALA A 252 6.02 11.96 -17.08
CA ALA A 252 7.09 12.94 -17.28
C ALA A 252 8.34 12.62 -16.44
N LEU A 253 8.16 12.07 -15.24
CA LEU A 253 9.26 11.60 -14.38
C LEU A 253 9.96 10.38 -14.99
N LEU A 254 9.17 9.38 -15.40
CA LEU A 254 9.69 8.17 -16.03
C LEU A 254 10.43 8.47 -17.34
N ALA A 255 9.95 9.44 -18.13
CA ALA A 255 10.63 9.89 -19.35
C ALA A 255 12.01 10.53 -19.08
N GLN A 256 12.25 11.01 -17.86
CA GLN A 256 13.53 11.56 -17.41
C GLN A 256 14.41 10.53 -16.71
N GLY A 257 13.96 9.28 -16.58
CA GLY A 257 14.67 8.23 -15.83
C GLY A 257 14.46 8.32 -14.32
N ILE A 258 13.55 9.18 -13.85
CA ILE A 258 13.20 9.32 -12.43
C ILE A 258 12.12 8.29 -12.09
N ARG A 259 12.36 7.50 -11.03
CA ARG A 259 11.59 6.28 -10.72
C ARG A 259 11.21 6.14 -9.25
N VAL A 260 11.74 6.98 -8.36
CA VAL A 260 11.42 6.91 -6.93
C VAL A 260 11.39 8.30 -6.31
N ALA A 261 10.50 8.51 -5.35
CA ALA A 261 10.53 9.65 -4.45
C ALA A 261 10.44 9.18 -2.99
N PHE A 262 11.19 9.85 -2.12
CA PHE A 262 11.21 9.56 -0.69
C PHE A 262 10.48 10.65 0.09
N LEU A 263 9.58 10.23 0.97
CA LEU A 263 8.70 11.08 1.75
C LEU A 263 8.99 10.83 3.23
N SER A 264 8.87 11.85 4.06
CA SER A 264 9.08 11.76 5.52
C SER A 264 7.90 12.40 6.25
N ALA A 265 7.49 11.76 7.34
CA ALA A 265 6.46 12.26 8.24
C ALA A 265 6.93 13.50 8.99
N SER A 266 8.22 13.56 9.31
CA SER A 266 8.88 14.63 10.03
C SER A 266 9.54 15.67 9.12
N ASN A 267 9.65 16.91 9.59
CA ASN A 267 10.39 17.94 8.87
C ASN A 267 11.88 17.91 9.27
N TYR A 268 12.73 17.41 8.37
CA TYR A 268 14.17 17.30 8.57
C TYR A 268 15.00 18.43 7.94
N SER A 269 14.38 19.55 7.57
CA SER A 269 15.12 20.68 7.00
C SER A 269 16.14 21.26 7.97
N PRO A 270 17.35 21.64 7.50
CA PRO A 270 17.82 21.54 6.11
C PRO A 270 18.50 20.22 5.75
N VAL A 271 18.70 19.31 6.72
CA VAL A 271 19.50 18.09 6.53
C VAL A 271 18.85 17.14 5.53
N GLY A 272 17.53 16.96 5.61
CA GLY A 272 16.76 16.07 4.74
C GLY A 272 16.46 16.62 3.35
N ASP A 273 16.64 17.93 3.11
CA ASP A 273 16.16 18.64 1.91
C ASP A 273 16.81 18.14 0.59
N ASP A 274 17.90 17.37 0.69
CA ASP A 274 18.57 16.74 -0.45
C ASP A 274 17.68 15.68 -1.13
N LEU A 275 16.99 14.84 -0.35
CA LEU A 275 16.25 13.68 -0.88
C LEU A 275 14.82 13.51 -0.35
N LEU A 276 14.49 14.12 0.80
CA LEU A 276 13.24 13.83 1.51
C LEU A 276 12.23 14.96 1.33
N PHE A 277 11.05 14.62 0.79
CA PHE A 277 9.92 15.52 0.85
C PHE A 277 9.20 15.40 2.20
N TYR A 278 9.05 16.53 2.90
CA TYR A 278 8.18 16.58 4.07
C TYR A 278 6.71 16.45 3.66
N LYS A 279 6.00 15.44 4.17
CA LYS A 279 4.64 15.09 3.69
C LYS A 279 3.65 16.25 3.73
N GLN A 280 3.69 17.10 4.76
CA GLN A 280 2.74 18.22 4.89
C GLN A 280 2.99 19.33 3.85
N SER A 281 4.15 19.33 3.18
CA SER A 281 4.41 20.26 2.08
C SER A 281 3.89 19.75 0.73
N LEU A 282 3.43 18.49 0.65
CA LEU A 282 2.96 17.87 -0.58
C LEU A 282 1.43 17.90 -0.68
N CYS A 283 0.90 18.52 -1.72
CA CYS A 283 -0.50 18.38 -2.13
C CYS A 283 -1.53 18.54 -0.98
N SER A 284 -1.28 19.41 0.01
CA SER A 284 -2.12 19.51 1.23
C SER A 284 -2.47 18.14 1.85
N TRP A 285 -1.53 17.20 1.86
CA TRP A 285 -1.73 15.79 2.27
C TRP A 285 -2.65 15.62 3.47
N GLN A 286 -3.65 14.74 3.33
CA GLN A 286 -4.62 14.41 4.38
C GLN A 286 -4.62 12.90 4.64
N GLU A 287 -4.58 12.53 5.92
CA GLU A 287 -4.78 11.17 6.43
C GLU A 287 -6.04 11.20 7.31
N PRO A 288 -7.23 11.20 6.69
CA PRO A 288 -8.47 11.38 7.43
C PRO A 288 -8.96 10.08 8.08
N ASP A 289 -9.59 10.23 9.25
CA ASP A 289 -10.22 9.13 9.96
C ASP A 289 -11.45 8.56 9.22
N LEU A 290 -11.70 7.28 9.45
CA LEU A 290 -12.94 6.59 9.07
C LEU A 290 -13.99 6.67 10.21
N PRO A 291 -15.30 6.48 9.92
CA PRO A 291 -15.92 5.95 8.70
C PRO A 291 -15.96 6.93 7.52
N PHE A 292 -16.16 6.37 6.33
CA PHE A 292 -16.30 7.14 5.08
C PHE A 292 -17.75 7.12 4.58
N ALA A 293 -18.26 8.28 4.19
CA ALA A 293 -19.51 8.40 3.46
C ALA A 293 -19.23 8.16 1.96
N PRO A 294 -19.79 7.10 1.35
CA PRO A 294 -19.48 6.74 -0.04
C PRO A 294 -20.12 7.70 -1.04
N TYR A 295 -19.88 7.45 -2.33
CA TYR A 295 -20.47 8.23 -3.42
C TYR A 295 -22.02 8.26 -3.31
N PRO A 296 -22.67 9.43 -3.48
CA PRO A 296 -22.12 10.68 -4.00
C PRO A 296 -21.55 11.66 -2.96
N ASP A 297 -21.64 11.36 -1.67
CA ASP A 297 -21.25 12.31 -0.61
C ASP A 297 -19.72 12.42 -0.48
N CYS A 298 -19.01 11.29 -0.61
CA CYS A 298 -17.55 11.20 -0.70
C CYS A 298 -16.83 12.07 0.33
N ARG A 299 -17.05 11.75 1.61
CA ARG A 299 -16.59 12.54 2.74
C ARG A 299 -16.20 11.66 3.90
N PHE A 300 -15.04 11.94 4.48
CA PHE A 300 -14.57 11.30 5.71
C PHE A 300 -15.25 11.91 6.95
N ASP A 301 -15.38 11.10 8.01
CA ASP A 301 -15.94 11.58 9.27
C ASP A 301 -15.17 12.82 9.76
N LYS A 302 -15.92 13.81 10.25
CA LYS A 302 -15.42 15.11 10.75
C LYS A 302 -14.57 15.93 9.77
N SER A 303 -14.32 15.46 8.55
CA SER A 303 -13.53 16.20 7.58
C SER A 303 -14.35 17.33 6.93
N PRO A 304 -13.86 18.59 6.98
CA PRO A 304 -14.53 19.68 6.29
C PRO A 304 -14.38 19.58 4.76
N LEU A 305 -13.40 18.78 4.29
CA LEU A 305 -13.09 18.61 2.88
C LEU A 305 -13.93 17.48 2.26
N SER A 306 -14.18 17.58 0.96
CA SER A 306 -14.74 16.47 0.16
C SER A 306 -13.73 16.10 -0.90
N THR A 307 -13.54 14.81 -1.10
CA THR A 307 -12.58 14.28 -2.07
C THR A 307 -12.93 14.67 -3.51
N LEU A 308 -14.19 15.04 -3.78
CA LEU A 308 -14.66 15.43 -5.11
C LEU A 308 -14.44 16.92 -5.44
N THR A 309 -14.39 17.79 -4.42
CA THR A 309 -14.30 19.25 -4.62
C THR A 309 -12.95 19.84 -4.22
N SER A 310 -12.20 19.14 -3.35
CA SER A 310 -10.89 19.56 -2.87
C SER A 310 -9.78 19.21 -3.87
N LYS A 311 -9.73 19.93 -5.00
CA LYS A 311 -8.69 19.75 -6.02
C LYS A 311 -7.29 19.99 -5.45
N GLY A 312 -6.33 19.15 -5.84
CA GLY A 312 -4.94 19.24 -5.41
C GLY A 312 -4.68 18.83 -3.96
N VAL A 313 -5.70 18.27 -3.28
CA VAL A 313 -5.56 17.63 -1.97
C VAL A 313 -5.31 16.14 -2.19
N LEU A 314 -4.21 15.62 -1.67
CA LEU A 314 -3.92 14.19 -1.65
C LEU A 314 -4.59 13.56 -0.42
N PHE A 315 -5.56 12.69 -0.65
CA PHE A 315 -6.17 11.88 0.40
C PHE A 315 -5.54 10.48 0.46
N ARG A 316 -4.91 10.17 1.59
CA ARG A 316 -4.35 8.87 1.93
C ARG A 316 -4.97 8.36 3.22
N PRO A 317 -6.22 7.87 3.22
CA PRO A 317 -6.74 7.21 4.42
C PRO A 317 -5.92 5.94 4.67
N GLU A 318 -5.54 5.74 5.92
CA GLU A 318 -4.91 4.53 6.41
C GLU A 318 -5.79 3.86 7.46
N THR A 319 -5.56 2.57 7.67
CA THR A 319 -6.08 1.88 8.86
C THR A 319 -5.08 0.87 9.34
N SER A 320 -4.80 0.86 10.63
CA SER A 320 -4.03 -0.19 11.30
C SER A 320 -4.91 -1.39 11.71
N GLU A 321 -4.48 -2.58 11.34
CA GLU A 321 -5.07 -3.86 11.78
C GLU A 321 -4.30 -4.49 12.95
N ILE A 322 -3.25 -3.81 13.43
CA ILE A 322 -2.43 -4.28 14.54
C ILE A 322 -3.28 -4.45 15.81
N GLN A 323 -3.12 -5.59 16.49
CA GLN A 323 -3.83 -5.90 17.72
C GLN A 323 -2.83 -6.32 18.82
N TYR A 324 -2.80 -5.57 19.93
CA TYR A 324 -1.99 -5.85 21.11
C TYR A 324 -2.79 -6.66 22.14
N GLY A 325 -2.98 -7.96 21.87
CA GLY A 325 -3.80 -8.82 22.70
C GLY A 325 -5.26 -8.35 22.73
N LEU A 326 -5.72 -7.80 23.87
CA LEU A 326 -7.09 -7.26 24.01
C LEU A 326 -7.22 -5.80 23.58
N LEU A 327 -6.11 -5.14 23.23
CA LEU A 327 -6.07 -3.73 22.83
C LEU A 327 -5.94 -3.61 21.31
N ASN A 328 -6.71 -2.69 20.72
CA ASN A 328 -6.62 -2.33 19.31
C ASN A 328 -5.41 -1.43 19.03
N ALA A 329 -5.21 -1.02 17.77
CA ALA A 329 -4.06 -0.23 17.34
C ALA A 329 -3.93 1.12 18.05
N MET A 330 -5.04 1.69 18.53
CA MET A 330 -5.07 2.94 19.31
C MET A 330 -4.86 2.71 20.82
N GLY A 331 -4.55 1.49 21.25
CA GLY A 331 -4.39 1.15 22.67
C GLY A 331 -5.70 1.05 23.46
N HIS A 332 -6.86 1.02 22.79
CA HIS A 332 -8.17 0.86 23.45
C HIS A 332 -8.60 -0.60 23.54
N LEU A 333 -9.33 -0.97 24.60
CA LEU A 333 -9.92 -2.31 24.72
C LEU A 333 -10.95 -2.57 23.60
N GLY A 334 -10.77 -3.68 22.89
CA GLY A 334 -11.66 -4.10 21.80
C GLY A 334 -10.92 -4.36 20.49
N PRO A 335 -11.64 -4.68 19.42
CA PRO A 335 -11.07 -4.85 18.08
C PRO A 335 -10.79 -3.51 17.41
N ASN A 336 -9.96 -3.53 16.37
CA ASN A 336 -9.92 -2.46 15.37
C ASN A 336 -11.28 -2.36 14.65
N VAL A 337 -11.74 -1.14 14.41
CA VAL A 337 -13.01 -0.84 13.75
C VAL A 337 -12.77 0.08 12.57
N HIS A 338 -13.71 0.11 11.62
CA HIS A 338 -13.65 0.95 10.42
C HIS A 338 -12.38 0.72 9.58
N LEU A 339 -12.05 -0.54 9.33
CA LEU A 339 -10.90 -0.94 8.52
C LEU A 339 -11.11 -0.64 7.02
N ILE A 340 -10.03 -0.35 6.31
CA ILE A 340 -10.03 -0.31 4.83
C ILE A 340 -9.94 -1.75 4.33
N ASP A 341 -11.09 -2.42 4.27
CA ASP A 341 -11.22 -3.80 3.80
C ASP A 341 -11.64 -3.87 2.31
N GLU A 342 -11.84 -5.09 1.83
CA GLU A 342 -12.27 -5.37 0.46
C GLU A 342 -13.64 -4.75 0.11
N ALA A 343 -14.48 -4.46 1.11
CA ALA A 343 -15.79 -3.85 0.90
C ALA A 343 -15.71 -2.32 0.86
N GLU A 344 -14.79 -1.71 1.60
CA GLU A 344 -14.61 -0.25 1.66
C GLU A 344 -13.78 0.28 0.48
N LEU A 345 -12.77 -0.46 0.05
CA LEU A 345 -11.85 -0.04 -1.02
C LEU A 345 -12.53 0.42 -2.32
N PRO A 346 -13.52 -0.31 -2.89
CA PRO A 346 -14.22 0.15 -4.08
C PRO A 346 -14.88 1.52 -3.88
N LYS A 347 -15.43 1.79 -2.68
CA LYS A 347 -16.13 3.04 -2.37
C LYS A 347 -15.16 4.21 -2.31
N LEU A 348 -13.98 4.02 -1.74
CA LEU A 348 -12.91 5.02 -1.72
C LEU A 348 -12.46 5.37 -3.14
N LEU A 349 -12.30 4.35 -3.99
CA LEU A 349 -11.87 4.54 -5.38
C LEU A 349 -12.91 5.29 -6.22
N GLU A 350 -14.20 4.95 -6.06
CA GLU A 350 -15.33 5.66 -6.65
C GLU A 350 -15.42 7.12 -6.20
N CYS A 351 -14.78 7.47 -5.08
CA CYS A 351 -14.76 8.83 -4.53
C CYS A 351 -13.46 9.58 -4.77
N ASN A 352 -12.63 9.16 -5.73
CA ASN A 352 -11.38 9.86 -6.08
C ASN A 352 -10.40 9.99 -4.89
N VAL A 353 -10.42 9.05 -3.94
CA VAL A 353 -9.36 8.94 -2.93
C VAL A 353 -8.07 8.57 -3.66
N ASN A 354 -6.99 9.31 -3.40
CA ASN A 354 -5.73 9.16 -4.15
C ASN A 354 -5.01 7.86 -3.80
N ILE A 355 -4.72 7.65 -2.52
CA ILE A 355 -3.86 6.53 -2.10
C ILE A 355 -4.49 5.80 -0.90
N PRO A 356 -5.57 5.03 -1.09
CA PRO A 356 -6.07 4.19 0.00
C PRO A 356 -4.96 3.23 0.44
N SER A 357 -4.63 3.27 1.73
CA SER A 357 -3.47 2.58 2.31
C SER A 357 -3.90 1.65 3.44
N PRO A 358 -4.52 0.50 3.14
CA PRO A 358 -4.84 -0.48 4.17
C PRO A 358 -3.57 -1.12 4.73
N ASP A 359 -3.61 -1.50 6.01
CA ASP A 359 -2.68 -2.48 6.59
C ASP A 359 -2.89 -3.87 5.94
N ASN A 360 -2.02 -4.85 6.15
CA ASN A 360 -2.19 -6.25 5.69
C ASN A 360 -2.67 -6.42 4.23
N VAL A 361 -2.01 -5.79 3.25
CA VAL A 361 -2.40 -5.90 1.83
C VAL A 361 -2.42 -7.36 1.35
N THR A 362 -3.59 -7.90 1.02
CA THR A 362 -3.76 -9.26 0.46
C THR A 362 -4.04 -9.23 -1.05
N PRO A 363 -3.89 -10.36 -1.78
CA PRO A 363 -4.37 -10.47 -3.16
C PRO A 363 -5.84 -10.07 -3.33
N GLN A 364 -6.73 -10.49 -2.42
CA GLN A 364 -8.15 -10.14 -2.44
C GLN A 364 -8.37 -8.64 -2.24
N ARG A 365 -7.59 -8.02 -1.35
CA ARG A 365 -7.61 -6.58 -1.10
C ARG A 365 -7.20 -5.79 -2.34
N MET A 366 -6.14 -6.23 -3.00
CA MET A 366 -5.69 -5.60 -4.25
C MET A 366 -6.66 -5.84 -5.42
N GLU A 367 -7.31 -7.01 -5.47
CA GLU A 367 -8.40 -7.28 -6.41
C GLU A 367 -9.59 -6.32 -6.22
N ALA A 368 -9.93 -5.98 -4.98
CA ALA A 368 -10.98 -4.99 -4.68
C ALA A 368 -10.61 -3.57 -5.15
N MET A 369 -9.32 -3.27 -5.31
CA MET A 369 -8.85 -1.99 -5.85
C MET A 369 -8.89 -1.89 -7.38
N VAL A 370 -9.17 -2.99 -8.08
CA VAL A 370 -9.48 -2.90 -9.51
C VAL A 370 -10.78 -2.12 -9.64
N TRP A 371 -10.88 -1.15 -10.54
CA TRP A 371 -12.13 -0.47 -10.95
C TRP A 371 -12.43 -0.63 -12.46
N SER A 372 -11.44 -1.08 -13.25
CA SER A 372 -11.49 -1.18 -14.71
C SER A 372 -12.15 -2.48 -15.21
N PHE A 373 -11.37 -3.44 -15.73
CA PHE A 373 -11.88 -4.69 -16.27
C PHE A 373 -12.57 -5.55 -15.21
N ALA A 374 -13.59 -6.29 -15.66
CA ALA A 374 -14.25 -7.30 -14.85
C ALA A 374 -13.32 -8.50 -14.62
N PRO A 375 -13.59 -9.34 -13.60
CA PRO A 375 -12.83 -10.57 -13.40
C PRO A 375 -12.72 -11.41 -14.68
N SER A 376 -11.51 -11.87 -14.98
CA SER A 376 -11.15 -12.64 -16.19
C SER A 376 -11.29 -11.91 -17.54
N GLU A 377 -11.54 -10.60 -17.55
CA GLU A 377 -11.44 -9.76 -18.75
C GLU A 377 -10.06 -9.09 -18.87
N PRO A 378 -9.67 -8.62 -20.07
CA PRO A 378 -10.30 -8.87 -21.36
C PRO A 378 -10.13 -10.33 -21.81
N THR A 379 -11.20 -10.95 -22.32
CA THR A 379 -11.13 -12.28 -22.97
C THR A 379 -10.37 -12.28 -24.29
N ALA A 380 -10.32 -11.13 -24.98
CA ALA A 380 -9.53 -10.95 -26.20
C ALA A 380 -9.05 -9.49 -26.37
N VAL A 381 -7.88 -9.32 -27.00
CA VAL A 381 -7.26 -8.02 -27.29
C VAL A 381 -6.82 -8.00 -28.75
N GLY A 382 -6.70 -6.81 -29.34
CA GLY A 382 -6.23 -6.61 -30.71
C GLY A 382 -7.22 -5.85 -31.58
N PRO A 383 -6.94 -5.67 -32.88
CA PRO A 383 -7.63 -4.70 -33.73
C PRO A 383 -9.11 -5.02 -33.98
N LEU A 384 -9.56 -6.23 -33.63
CA LEU A 384 -10.95 -6.67 -33.77
C LEU A 384 -11.72 -6.63 -32.45
N HIS A 385 -11.06 -6.35 -31.31
CA HIS A 385 -11.67 -6.34 -29.98
C HIS A 385 -11.48 -4.98 -29.30
N CYS A 386 -12.60 -4.40 -28.90
CA CYS A 386 -12.70 -3.09 -28.30
C CYS A 386 -13.12 -3.21 -26.83
N THR A 387 -12.68 -2.27 -26.01
CA THR A 387 -13.07 -2.19 -24.59
C THR A 387 -14.43 -1.52 -24.47
N ALA A 388 -15.35 -2.17 -23.77
CA ALA A 388 -16.71 -1.70 -23.55
C ALA A 388 -17.07 -1.71 -22.07
N MET A 389 -17.78 -0.67 -21.62
CA MET A 389 -18.53 -0.68 -20.37
C MET A 389 -20.00 -0.92 -20.69
N MET A 390 -20.59 -1.91 -20.05
CA MET A 390 -21.98 -2.32 -20.33
C MET A 390 -22.92 -1.75 -19.27
N ARG A 391 -24.17 -1.47 -19.62
CA ARG A 391 -25.13 -0.84 -18.69
C ARG A 391 -25.26 -1.58 -17.35
N GLN A 392 -25.23 -2.92 -17.39
CA GLN A 392 -25.40 -3.78 -16.23
C GLN A 392 -24.19 -3.83 -15.27
N SER A 393 -23.04 -3.27 -15.65
CA SER A 393 -21.82 -3.35 -14.83
C SER A 393 -20.92 -2.13 -15.05
N PRO A 394 -20.41 -1.50 -13.97
CA PRO A 394 -19.43 -0.43 -14.09
C PRO A 394 -18.04 -0.94 -14.52
N ARG A 395 -17.87 -2.26 -14.70
CA ARG A 395 -16.61 -2.89 -15.13
C ARG A 395 -16.54 -3.05 -16.65
N TRP A 396 -15.31 -3.04 -17.16
CA TRP A 396 -15.03 -3.15 -18.57
C TRP A 396 -15.02 -4.61 -19.01
N THR A 397 -15.40 -4.85 -20.26
CA THR A 397 -15.36 -6.14 -20.95
C THR A 397 -14.77 -5.94 -22.35
N SER A 398 -14.17 -6.99 -22.89
CA SER A 398 -13.76 -7.02 -24.29
C SER A 398 -14.92 -7.45 -25.19
N ARG A 399 -15.13 -6.74 -26.31
CA ARG A 399 -16.19 -7.05 -27.28
C ARG A 399 -15.68 -6.92 -28.70
N PRO A 400 -16.22 -7.67 -29.68
CA PRO A 400 -15.91 -7.44 -31.08
C PRO A 400 -16.21 -5.98 -31.47
N CYS A 401 -15.24 -5.26 -32.03
CA CYS A 401 -15.42 -3.85 -32.41
C CYS A 401 -16.54 -3.64 -33.43
N ALA A 402 -16.83 -4.66 -34.25
CA ALA A 402 -17.91 -4.65 -35.23
C ALA A 402 -19.31 -4.75 -34.60
N ALA A 403 -19.43 -5.13 -33.32
CA ALA A 403 -20.70 -5.20 -32.60
C ALA A 403 -21.12 -3.80 -32.12
N THR A 404 -21.46 -2.92 -33.07
CA THR A 404 -21.76 -1.50 -32.79
C THR A 404 -23.24 -1.22 -32.55
N ALA A 405 -24.14 -2.16 -32.88
CA ALA A 405 -25.57 -2.01 -32.61
C ALA A 405 -25.78 -1.71 -31.13
N ASP A 406 -26.46 -0.61 -30.84
CA ASP A 406 -26.78 -0.16 -29.49
C ASP A 406 -25.54 0.16 -28.61
N MET A 407 -24.38 0.45 -29.19
CA MET A 407 -23.21 0.92 -28.46
C MET A 407 -23.00 2.42 -28.65
N ALA A 408 -22.77 3.14 -27.55
CA ALA A 408 -22.51 4.56 -27.54
C ALA A 408 -21.00 4.88 -27.44
N ILE A 409 -20.68 6.17 -27.49
CA ILE A 409 -19.31 6.69 -27.35
C ILE A 409 -19.15 7.44 -26.03
N ALA A 410 -18.06 7.17 -25.32
CA ALA A 410 -17.68 7.89 -24.11
C ALA A 410 -16.97 9.20 -24.47
N CYS A 411 -17.49 10.30 -23.92
CA CYS A 411 -16.94 11.63 -24.13
C CYS A 411 -16.77 12.34 -22.79
N LYS A 412 -15.58 12.89 -22.53
CA LYS A 412 -15.29 13.70 -21.34
C LYS A 412 -15.18 15.16 -21.71
N ALA A 413 -15.72 16.05 -20.90
CA ALA A 413 -15.53 17.49 -21.06
C ALA A 413 -14.04 17.84 -20.97
N THR A 414 -13.59 18.80 -21.78
CA THR A 414 -12.18 19.20 -21.80
C THR A 414 -11.77 20.03 -20.58
N GLU A 415 -12.73 20.65 -19.89
CA GLU A 415 -12.47 21.60 -18.79
C GLU A 415 -12.75 21.02 -17.39
N ASN A 416 -13.46 19.89 -17.29
CA ASN A 416 -13.84 19.31 -16.00
C ASN A 416 -14.08 17.79 -16.10
N ALA A 417 -14.50 17.17 -15.00
CA ALA A 417 -14.70 15.72 -14.91
C ALA A 417 -16.04 15.22 -15.48
N THR A 418 -16.82 16.06 -16.18
CA THR A 418 -18.14 15.66 -16.71
C THR A 418 -17.99 14.64 -17.83
N TRP A 419 -18.70 13.53 -17.70
CA TRP A 419 -18.82 12.51 -18.73
C TRP A 419 -20.21 12.54 -19.37
N ILE A 420 -20.24 12.35 -20.68
CA ILE A 420 -21.49 12.14 -21.43
C ILE A 420 -21.35 10.90 -22.31
N VAL A 421 -22.50 10.31 -22.62
CA VAL A 421 -22.62 9.15 -23.50
C VAL A 421 -23.40 9.58 -24.74
N VAL A 422 -22.79 9.38 -25.92
CA VAL A 422 -23.35 9.81 -27.19
C VAL A 422 -23.81 8.59 -27.99
N SER A 423 -25.13 8.42 -28.13
CA SER A 423 -25.78 7.29 -28.82
C SER A 423 -26.07 7.55 -30.30
N ASP A 424 -26.26 8.81 -30.71
CA ASP A 424 -26.81 9.21 -32.01
C ASP A 424 -26.03 10.36 -32.68
N SER A 425 -24.69 10.30 -32.73
CA SER A 425 -23.96 11.23 -33.60
C SER A 425 -23.77 10.60 -34.98
N GLN A 426 -24.21 11.30 -36.03
CA GLN A 426 -24.07 10.87 -37.43
C GLN A 426 -22.62 10.52 -37.80
N ASP A 427 -21.63 11.03 -37.04
CA ASP A 427 -20.20 10.88 -37.30
C ASP A 427 -19.43 10.14 -36.19
N ASN A 428 -20.11 9.52 -35.21
CA ASN A 428 -19.42 8.87 -34.08
C ASN A 428 -18.40 9.81 -33.40
N ALA A 429 -18.74 11.10 -33.25
CA ALA A 429 -17.86 12.14 -32.68
C ALA A 429 -18.40 12.68 -31.36
N CYS A 430 -17.50 13.19 -30.51
CA CYS A 430 -17.87 13.95 -29.34
C CYS A 430 -18.26 15.39 -29.74
N PRO A 431 -19.25 16.01 -29.07
CA PRO A 431 -19.62 17.40 -29.32
C PRO A 431 -18.49 18.37 -28.96
N MET A 432 -18.59 19.61 -29.43
CA MET A 432 -17.64 20.68 -29.10
C MET A 432 -17.50 20.83 -27.57
N GLY A 433 -16.26 20.96 -27.08
CA GLY A 433 -15.96 21.00 -25.64
C GLY A 433 -15.82 19.62 -24.99
N PHE A 434 -15.95 18.53 -25.76
CA PHE A 434 -15.75 17.16 -25.28
C PHE A 434 -14.75 16.42 -26.16
N ALA A 435 -14.02 15.48 -25.55
CA ALA A 435 -13.05 14.62 -26.22
C ALA A 435 -13.32 13.14 -25.94
N LYS A 436 -13.00 12.29 -26.93
CA LYS A 436 -12.93 10.83 -26.71
C LYS A 436 -11.73 10.57 -25.81
N THR A 437 -11.98 10.03 -24.64
CA THR A 437 -10.92 9.67 -23.69
C THR A 437 -11.36 8.51 -22.81
N VAL A 438 -10.41 7.98 -22.05
CA VAL A 438 -10.56 6.85 -21.15
C VAL A 438 -10.60 7.36 -19.71
N PRO A 439 -11.43 6.78 -18.82
CA PRO A 439 -11.33 7.04 -17.39
C PRO A 439 -9.92 6.73 -16.87
N THR A 440 -9.38 7.64 -16.07
CA THR A 440 -8.02 7.53 -15.53
C THR A 440 -7.96 7.16 -14.05
N ASN A 441 -9.12 7.15 -13.38
CA ASN A 441 -9.30 6.72 -12.00
C ASN A 441 -10.72 6.13 -11.79
N GLY A 442 -10.96 5.56 -10.60
CA GLY A 442 -12.23 4.93 -10.24
C GLY A 442 -13.42 5.90 -10.25
N TYR A 443 -13.20 7.17 -9.91
CA TYR A 443 -14.25 8.19 -9.93
C TYR A 443 -14.70 8.54 -11.34
N GLU A 444 -13.77 8.75 -12.27
CA GLU A 444 -14.11 8.97 -13.67
C GLU A 444 -14.84 7.76 -14.27
N ASN A 445 -14.44 6.54 -13.86
CA ASN A 445 -15.13 5.33 -14.27
C ASN A 445 -16.58 5.30 -13.75
N ARG A 446 -16.77 5.70 -12.49
CA ARG A 446 -18.10 5.84 -11.87
C ARG A 446 -18.97 6.86 -12.61
N LEU A 447 -18.44 8.04 -12.91
CA LEU A 447 -19.17 9.08 -13.64
C LEU A 447 -19.57 8.65 -15.05
N LEU A 448 -18.71 7.91 -15.77
CA LEU A 448 -19.04 7.36 -17.08
C LEU A 448 -20.18 6.34 -16.99
N HIS A 449 -20.18 5.48 -15.97
CA HIS A 449 -21.25 4.52 -15.74
C HIS A 449 -22.58 5.22 -15.41
N ASP A 450 -22.57 6.22 -14.53
CA ASP A 450 -23.75 7.02 -14.22
C ASP A 450 -24.29 7.74 -15.47
N ALA A 451 -23.43 8.29 -16.33
CA ALA A 451 -23.83 8.89 -17.59
C ALA A 451 -24.48 7.86 -18.55
N LEU A 452 -24.00 6.62 -18.58
CA LEU A 452 -24.61 5.53 -19.35
C LEU A 452 -26.00 5.15 -18.80
N LEU A 453 -26.19 5.15 -17.49
CA LEU A 453 -27.47 4.88 -16.85
C LEU A 453 -28.48 6.01 -17.10
N LEU A 454 -28.05 7.28 -17.13
CA LEU A 454 -28.91 8.42 -17.43
C LEU A 454 -29.48 8.35 -18.86
N VAL A 455 -28.64 8.00 -19.84
CA VAL A 455 -29.06 7.79 -21.24
C VAL A 455 -30.14 6.70 -21.33
N ALA A 456 -30.05 5.63 -20.53
CA ALA A 456 -31.06 4.59 -20.47
C ALA A 456 -32.41 5.09 -19.97
N ALA A 457 -32.42 5.96 -18.94
CA ALA A 457 -33.63 6.56 -18.40
C ALA A 457 -34.36 7.46 -19.41
N GLU A 458 -33.62 8.02 -20.38
CA GLU A 458 -34.16 8.82 -21.49
C GLU A 458 -34.75 7.97 -22.64
N ASN A 459 -34.93 6.65 -22.45
CA ASN A 459 -35.39 5.69 -23.47
C ASN A 459 -34.50 5.62 -24.73
N LYS A 460 -33.21 5.93 -24.59
CA LYS A 460 -32.23 5.75 -25.68
C LYS A 460 -31.76 4.28 -25.74
N PRO A 461 -31.47 3.75 -26.95
CA PRO A 461 -31.26 2.31 -27.15
C PRO A 461 -29.95 1.75 -26.59
N SER A 462 -28.99 2.59 -26.17
CA SER A 462 -27.62 2.13 -25.94
C SER A 462 -27.45 1.14 -24.78
N VAL A 463 -27.08 -0.11 -25.06
CA VAL A 463 -26.82 -1.17 -24.08
C VAL A 463 -25.44 -1.05 -23.41
N GLY A 464 -24.54 -0.26 -24.00
CA GLY A 464 -23.18 -0.03 -23.49
C GLY A 464 -22.51 1.16 -24.14
N VAL A 465 -21.28 1.44 -23.72
CA VAL A 465 -20.42 2.50 -24.22
C VAL A 465 -19.02 1.98 -24.52
N TRP A 466 -18.44 2.40 -25.64
CA TRP A 466 -17.05 2.12 -25.98
C TRP A 466 -16.11 2.99 -25.13
N VAL A 467 -15.13 2.35 -24.51
CA VAL A 467 -14.08 3.00 -23.72
C VAL A 467 -12.80 3.03 -24.58
N PRO A 468 -12.35 4.21 -25.05
CA PRO A 468 -11.24 4.33 -26.01
C PRO A 468 -9.88 4.22 -25.29
N VAL A 469 -9.57 3.03 -24.76
CA VAL A 469 -8.26 2.74 -24.18
C VAL A 469 -7.20 2.78 -25.28
N PRO A 470 -6.07 3.51 -25.13
CA PRO A 470 -5.04 3.55 -26.17
C PRO A 470 -4.47 2.16 -26.50
N ASP A 471 -4.37 1.82 -27.78
CA ASP A 471 -3.88 0.52 -28.25
C ASP A 471 -2.48 0.20 -27.72
N VAL A 472 -1.61 1.21 -27.63
CA VAL A 472 -0.26 1.05 -27.08
C VAL A 472 -0.32 0.58 -25.62
N VAL A 473 -1.22 1.14 -24.81
CA VAL A 473 -1.39 0.75 -23.41
C VAL A 473 -1.95 -0.68 -23.32
N MET A 474 -2.98 -0.99 -24.10
CA MET A 474 -3.55 -2.35 -24.18
C MET A 474 -2.50 -3.39 -24.61
N SER A 475 -1.68 -3.05 -25.61
CA SER A 475 -0.62 -3.92 -26.13
C SER A 475 0.50 -4.14 -25.12
N GLN A 476 0.90 -3.10 -24.38
CA GLN A 476 1.93 -3.20 -23.35
C GLN A 476 1.50 -4.10 -22.19
N VAL A 477 0.22 -4.02 -21.78
CA VAL A 477 -0.30 -4.77 -20.62
C VAL A 477 -0.76 -6.18 -21.00
N TYR A 478 -1.47 -6.33 -22.14
CA TYR A 478 -2.11 -7.59 -22.53
C TYR A 478 -1.51 -8.24 -23.79
N GLY A 479 -0.78 -7.49 -24.62
CA GLY A 479 -0.28 -7.96 -25.92
C GLY A 479 0.83 -9.00 -25.85
N ARG A 480 1.58 -9.09 -24.73
CA ARG A 480 2.65 -10.10 -24.56
C ARG A 480 2.11 -11.54 -24.39
N GLY A 481 0.82 -11.72 -24.10
CA GLY A 481 0.24 -13.03 -23.73
C GLY A 481 -0.56 -13.78 -24.80
N GLN A 482 -0.94 -13.16 -25.92
CA GLN A 482 -1.78 -13.82 -26.94
C GLN A 482 -1.01 -14.52 -28.07
N GLN A 483 0.33 -14.39 -28.15
CA GLN A 483 1.14 -15.26 -29.01
C GLN A 483 1.43 -16.64 -28.41
N GLN A 484 1.06 -16.90 -27.15
CA GLN A 484 1.10 -18.23 -26.54
C GLN A 484 -0.32 -18.68 -26.18
N GLY A 485 -1.09 -19.06 -27.20
CA GLY A 485 -2.28 -19.87 -26.99
C GLY A 485 -1.90 -21.16 -26.24
N MET A 486 -2.71 -21.50 -25.24
CA MET A 486 -2.69 -22.80 -24.55
C MET A 486 -1.31 -23.29 -24.06
N ARG A 487 -0.86 -22.77 -22.92
CA ARG A 487 -0.33 -23.64 -21.85
C ARG A 487 -1.11 -23.34 -20.58
N GLY A 488 -1.87 -24.33 -20.14
CA GLY A 488 -2.42 -24.35 -18.79
C GLY A 488 -1.30 -24.22 -17.76
N GLU A 489 -1.69 -23.80 -16.56
CA GLU A 489 -0.91 -23.97 -15.33
C GLU A 489 0.60 -23.73 -15.49
N VAL A 490 0.98 -22.47 -15.60
CA VAL A 490 2.34 -22.05 -15.25
C VAL A 490 2.21 -21.45 -13.85
N TYR A 491 2.04 -22.28 -12.81
CA TYR A 491 3.16 -22.70 -11.97
C TYR A 491 4.49 -22.27 -12.57
N ASP A 492 4.87 -21.08 -12.16
CA ASP A 492 6.12 -20.49 -12.53
C ASP A 492 7.28 -21.43 -12.15
N SER A 493 8.13 -21.72 -13.12
CA SER A 493 9.39 -22.45 -12.98
C SER A 493 10.41 -21.79 -12.03
N ARG A 494 10.05 -20.70 -11.34
CA ARG A 494 10.82 -19.92 -10.35
C ARG A 494 11.32 -20.67 -9.10
N VAL A 495 11.11 -21.98 -8.93
CA VAL A 495 11.55 -22.71 -7.71
C VAL A 495 12.69 -23.72 -7.96
N GLN A 496 13.07 -24.04 -9.20
CA GLN A 496 14.10 -25.09 -9.43
C GLN A 496 15.54 -24.61 -9.62
N SER A 497 15.81 -23.31 -9.84
CA SER A 497 17.20 -22.88 -10.16
C SER A 497 18.04 -22.43 -8.96
N LEU A 498 17.58 -22.61 -7.71
CA LEU A 498 18.37 -22.28 -6.51
C LEU A 498 18.70 -23.47 -5.60
N VAL A 499 18.40 -24.70 -6.04
CA VAL A 499 18.81 -25.93 -5.34
C VAL A 499 19.45 -26.89 -6.34
N GLY A 500 20.66 -26.56 -6.80
CA GLY A 500 21.31 -27.31 -7.87
C GLY A 500 22.81 -27.12 -7.96
N SER A 501 23.50 -26.90 -6.83
CA SER A 501 24.96 -26.94 -6.80
C SER A 501 25.48 -27.20 -5.40
N THR A 502 25.31 -28.43 -4.90
CA THR A 502 26.28 -29.02 -3.98
C THR A 502 26.12 -30.53 -3.94
N ILE A 503 27.28 -31.21 -3.94
CA ILE A 503 27.54 -32.64 -3.70
C ILE A 503 27.55 -33.53 -4.96
N THR A 504 28.73 -33.62 -5.58
CA THR A 504 29.24 -34.87 -6.15
C THR A 504 30.55 -35.22 -5.44
N THR A 505 30.50 -36.36 -4.73
CA THR A 505 31.57 -37.25 -4.22
C THR A 505 32.78 -36.66 -3.52
#